data_AF-A0A2X3IGD3-F1
#
_entry.id   AF-A0A2X3IGD3-F1
#
_cell.length_a   1.000
_cell.length_b   1.000
_cell.length_c   1.000
_cell.angle_alpha   90.00
_cell.angle_beta   90.00
_cell.angle_gamma   90.00
#
_symmetry.space_group_name_H-M   'P 1'
#
loop_
_entity.id
_entity.type
_entity.pdbx_description
1 polymer ?
#
loop_
_entity_poly.entity_id
_entity_poly.type
_entity_poly.pdbx_seq_one_letter_code
_entity_poly.pdbx_strand_id
1 'polypeptide(L)' 'MSIAEIPLSADNQVFTIQLAGQTLRMRLLYRDVAGWILDILDADNRPIVNGIPLVAGADLLAPYAWLGFWRRTMGWL' A
#
# COMPACT_ATOMS: atom_id res chain seq x y z
N MET A 1 -9.31 -4.79 13.36
CA MET A 1 -9.03 -5.13 11.96
C MET A 1 -9.62 -4.01 11.10
N SER A 2 -8.80 -3.22 10.41
CA SER A 2 -9.29 -2.26 9.41
C SER A 2 -8.92 -2.83 8.05
N ILE A 3 -9.92 -3.32 7.30
CA ILE A 3 -9.71 -3.73 5.92
C ILE A 3 -9.85 -2.46 5.07
N ALA A 4 -8.83 -2.14 4.27
CA ALA A 4 -8.92 -1.06 3.30
C ALA A 4 -8.98 -1.72 1.91
N GLU A 5 -10.17 -1.74 1.31
CA GLU A 5 -10.32 -2.23 -0.05
C GLU A 5 -9.81 -1.17 -1.03
N ILE A 6 -8.93 -1.59 -1.93
CA ILE A 6 -8.46 -0.74 -3.02
C ILE A 6 -9.48 -0.86 -4.15
N PRO A 7 -10.15 0.23 -4.56
CA PRO A 7 -11.01 0.18 -5.74
C PRO A 7 -10.14 -0.15 -6.95
N LEU A 8 -10.33 -1.32 -7.54
CA LEU A 8 -9.60 -1.77 -8.72
C LEU A 8 -10.33 -1.28 -9.97
N SER A 9 -9.72 -0.34 -10.70
CA SER A 9 -10.02 -0.14 -12.12
C SER A 9 -9.09 -1.03 -12.95
N ALA A 10 -9.51 -1.38 -14.16
CA ALA A 10 -8.67 -2.12 -15.11
C ALA A 10 -7.57 -1.23 -15.75
N ASP A 11 -7.29 -0.06 -15.15
CA ASP A 11 -6.34 0.93 -15.64
C ASP A 11 -5.28 1.23 -14.58
N ASN A 12 -4.16 1.81 -15.05
CA ASN A 12 -3.17 2.39 -14.15
C ASN A 12 -3.83 3.50 -13.33
N GLN A 13 -3.69 3.45 -12.02
CA GLN A 13 -4.35 4.38 -11.13
C GLN A 13 -3.43 4.86 -10.01
N VAL A 14 -3.70 6.10 -9.57
CA VAL A 14 -3.05 6.69 -8.41
C VAL A 14 -4.12 7.23 -7.48
N PHE A 15 -4.10 6.77 -6.25
CA PHE A 15 -5.08 7.16 -5.23
C PHE A 15 -4.39 7.40 -3.90
N THR A 16 -5.05 8.15 -3.02
CA THR A 16 -4.53 8.48 -1.71
C THR A 16 -5.34 7.76 -0.65
N ILE A 17 -4.66 7.16 0.33
CA ILE A 17 -5.31 6.55 1.50
C ILE A 17 -4.78 7.17 2.79
N GLN A 18 -5.58 7.06 3.84
CA GLN A 18 -5.15 7.32 5.21
C GLN A 18 -4.88 5.98 5.91
N LEU A 19 -3.66 5.78 6.37
CA LEU A 19 -3.25 4.54 7.04
C LEU A 19 -2.38 4.87 8.26
N ALA A 20 -2.82 4.46 9.45
CA ALA A 20 -2.20 4.79 10.74
C ALA A 20 -1.83 6.28 10.92
N GLY A 21 -2.71 7.18 10.48
CA GLY A 21 -2.49 8.64 10.58
C GLY A 21 -1.48 9.20 9.57
N GLN A 22 -1.03 8.40 8.61
CA GLN A 22 -0.19 8.84 7.49
C GLN A 22 -1.02 8.92 6.21
N THR A 23 -0.84 10.02 5.48
CA THR A 23 -1.31 10.16 4.10
C THR A 23 -0.35 9.43 3.19
N LEU A 24 -0.81 8.34 2.57
CA LEU A 24 -0.03 7.56 1.62
C LEU A 24 -0.62 7.70 0.22
N ARG A 25 0.26 7.87 -0.76
CA ARG A 25 -0.12 7.87 -2.17
C ARG A 25 0.25 6.53 -2.78
N MET A 26 -0.75 5.82 -3.25
CA MET A 26 -0.65 4.49 -3.84
C MET A 26 -0.67 4.61 -5.35
N ARG A 27 0.29 4.00 -6.02
CA ARG A 27 0.33 3.91 -7.48
C ARG A 27 0.26 2.45 -7.90
N LEU A 28 -0.81 2.08 -8.58
CA LEU A 28 -1.05 0.75 -9.10
C LEU A 28 -0.86 0.75 -10.61
N LEU A 29 0.07 -0.07 -11.11
CA LEU A 29 0.48 -0.11 -12.51
C LEU A 29 0.43 -1.54 -13.04
N TYR A 30 -0.17 -1.73 -14.23
CA TYR A 30 -0.05 -2.98 -14.96
C TYR A 30 1.28 -3.02 -15.73
N ARG A 31 2.03 -4.13 -15.59
CA ARG A 31 3.35 -4.34 -16.19
C ARG A 31 3.45 -5.67 -16.96
N ASP A 32 2.50 -5.91 -17.85
CA ASP A 32 2.48 -7.08 -18.75
C ASP A 32 2.72 -8.39 -17.98
N VAL A 33 3.78 -9.14 -18.28
CA VAL A 33 4.12 -10.42 -17.62
C VAL A 33 4.34 -10.31 -16.11
N ALA A 34 4.65 -9.13 -15.59
CA ALA A 34 4.81 -8.89 -14.16
C ALA A 34 3.47 -8.61 -13.45
N GLY A 35 2.38 -8.44 -14.19
CA GLY A 35 1.04 -8.19 -13.67
C GLY A 35 0.92 -6.82 -13.00
N TRP A 36 0.04 -6.73 -11.99
CA TRP A 36 -0.19 -5.51 -11.24
C TRP A 36 0.89 -5.27 -10.18
N ILE A 37 1.48 -4.08 -10.22
CA ILE A 37 2.54 -3.64 -9.33
C ILE A 37 2.07 -2.42 -8.55
N LEU A 38 2.23 -2.47 -7.22
CA LEU A 38 1.93 -1.40 -6.30
C LEU A 38 3.23 -0.71 -5.85
N ASP A 39 3.23 0.62 -5.96
CA ASP A 39 4.19 1.50 -5.31
C ASP A 39 3.46 2.31 -4.23
N ILE A 40 4.15 2.51 -3.09
CA ILE A 40 3.70 3.26 -1.93
C ILE A 40 4.61 4.48 -1.79
N LEU A 41 4.02 5.66 -1.87
CA LEU A 41 4.70 6.94 -1.75
C LEU A 41 4.15 7.74 -0.56
N ASP A 42 4.94 8.68 -0.05
CA ASP A 42 4.46 9.69 0.90
C ASP A 42 3.57 10.74 0.22
N ALA A 43 3.08 11.70 1.02
CA ALA A 43 2.24 12.80 0.53
C ALA A 43 2.95 13.72 -0.50
N ASP A 44 4.30 13.74 -0.49
CA ASP A 44 5.14 14.53 -1.40
C ASP A 44 5.57 13.73 -2.64
N ASN A 45 5.02 12.54 -2.88
CA ASN A 45 5.43 11.59 -3.92
C ASN A 45 6.86 11.03 -3.76
N ARG A 46 7.44 11.04 -2.56
CA ARG A 46 8.70 10.32 -2.32
C ARG A 46 8.41 8.84 -2.14
N PRO A 47 9.19 7.94 -2.79
CA PRO A 47 8.97 6.51 -2.67
C PRO A 47 9.28 6.03 -1.25
N ILE A 48 8.36 5.26 -0.67
CA ILE A 48 8.56 4.53 0.59
C ILE A 48 8.86 3.07 0.27
N VAL A 49 8.03 2.44 -0.56
CA VAL A 49 8.20 1.08 -1.07
C VAL A 49 7.78 1.04 -2.52
N ASN A 50 8.55 0.39 -3.39
CA ASN A 50 8.21 0.24 -4.79
C ASN A 50 8.24 -1.24 -5.20
N GLY A 51 7.47 -1.58 -6.24
CA GLY A 51 7.59 -2.88 -6.89
C GLY A 51 6.88 -4.02 -6.17
N ILE A 52 5.85 -3.75 -5.36
CA ILE A 52 5.11 -4.80 -4.65
C ILE A 52 4.17 -5.51 -5.64
N PRO A 53 4.32 -6.83 -5.88
CA PRO A 53 3.38 -7.56 -6.73
C PRO A 53 2.01 -7.70 -6.03
N LEU A 54 0.93 -7.40 -6.75
CA LEU A 54 -0.44 -7.54 -6.24
C LEU A 54 -0.85 -9.02 -6.25
N VAL A 55 -0.62 -9.71 -5.13
CA VAL A 55 -0.98 -11.13 -4.95
C VAL A 55 -2.30 -11.23 -4.18
N ALA A 56 -3.32 -11.83 -4.80
CA ALA A 56 -4.62 -12.00 -4.18
C ALA A 56 -4.56 -12.88 -2.93
N GLY A 57 -5.25 -12.46 -1.86
CA GLY A 57 -5.29 -13.18 -0.58
C GLY A 57 -4.04 -13.06 0.28
N ALA A 58 -3.00 -12.35 -0.18
CA ALA A 58 -1.79 -12.09 0.60
C ALA A 58 -1.88 -10.78 1.39
N ASP A 59 -1.28 -10.75 2.58
CA ASP A 59 -0.98 -9.51 3.28
C ASP A 59 0.25 -8.86 2.65
N LEU A 60 0.00 -7.90 1.74
CA LEU A 60 1.05 -7.21 1.00
C LEU A 60 1.91 -6.29 1.89
N LEU A 61 1.45 -5.94 3.08
CA LEU A 61 2.17 -5.07 4.02
C LEU A 61 2.93 -5.83 5.10
N ALA A 62 2.70 -7.14 5.25
CA ALA A 62 3.38 -7.97 6.26
C ALA A 62 4.92 -7.87 6.20
N PRO A 63 5.60 -7.94 5.04
CA PRO A 63 7.06 -7.78 4.96
C PRO A 63 7.55 -6.38 5.39
N TYR A 64 6.65 -5.40 5.42
CA TYR A 64 6.93 -4.00 5.71
C TYR A 64 6.38 -3.54 7.07
N ALA A 65 6.08 -4.48 7.98
CA ALA A 65 5.52 -4.17 9.30
C ALA A 65 6.38 -3.17 10.10
N TRP A 66 7.69 -3.17 9.88
CA TRP A 66 8.65 -2.25 10.49
C TRP A 66 8.45 -0.77 10.09
N LEU A 67 7.72 -0.49 8.99
CA LEU A 67 7.32 0.86 8.60
C LEU A 67 6.19 1.44 9.47
N GLY A 68 5.56 0.62 10.32
CA GLY A 68 4.60 1.10 11.31
C GLY A 68 3.24 1.54 10.75
N PHE A 69 2.89 1.15 9.52
CA PHE A 69 1.60 1.43 8.88
C PHE A 69 0.38 0.90 9.67
N TRP A 70 0.59 0.02 10.64
CA TRP A 70 -0.50 -0.59 11.40
C TRP A 70 -0.82 0.15 12.70
N ARG A 71 -0.05 1.17 13.14
CA ARG A 71 -0.18 1.73 14.49
C ARG A 71 -1.61 2.22 14.81
N ARG A 72 -2.37 1.33 15.44
CA ARG A 72 -3.43 1.63 16.39
C ARG A 72 -2.76 1.81 17.76
N THR A 73 -3.29 2.74 18.52
CA THR A 73 -2.87 3.12 19.88
C THR A 73 -2.60 1.94 20.83
N MET A 74 -1.55 2.10 21.65
CA MET A 74 -1.13 1.30 22.83
C MET A 74 -0.70 -0.15 22.54
N GLY A 75 0.38 -0.72 23.09
CA GLY A 75 1.34 -0.39 24.14
C GLY A 75 2.02 -1.73 24.46
N TRP A 76 3.33 -1.74 24.73
CA TRP A 76 3.99 -2.94 25.24
C TRP A 76 3.46 -3.21 26.65
N LEU A 77 2.67 -4.28 26.83
CA LEU A 77 2.51 -5.07 28.06
C LEU A 77 2.28 -6.52 27.66
#